data_AF-A0A2T3Z926-F1
#
_entry.id   AF-A0A2T3Z926-F1
#
_cell.length_a   1.000
_cell.length_b   1.000
_cell.length_c   1.000
_cell.angle_alpha   90.00
_cell.angle_beta   90.00
_cell.angle_gamma   90.00
#
_symmetry.space_group_name_H-M   'P 1'
#
loop_
_entity.id
_entity.type
_entity.pdbx_description
1 polymer ?
#
loop_
_entity_poly.entity_id
_entity_poly.type
_entity_poly.pdbx_seq_one_letter_code
_entity_poly.pdbx_strand_id
1 'polypeptide(L)'
;MANRPRQNGAALRITACRYPYGLFFIYSPARKWIAPFDWSKSSNKKKNIMETTASRNYIAEKYVKLDQGGRMIAGYVWIDAFGETRSKSRTLREGVNTPDSLPIWNFDGSSTKQAPINNTDVPLRPCAVFPDTIRLPSSIIVLAEYWNADGTPNKFNFRHGCAKVMGTYAEHEPWFGLEQEITLIGNNRRPFWWPVGGFPAPQIRIA
;
A
#
# COMPACT_ATOMS: atom_id res chain seq x y z
N MET A 1 27.46 7.00 -23.74
CA MET A 1 26.87 5.77 -24.33
C MET A 1 27.52 4.56 -23.69
N ALA A 2 26.77 3.77 -22.91
CA ALA A 2 27.20 2.46 -22.45
C ALA A 2 26.07 1.47 -22.76
N ASN A 3 26.35 0.56 -23.70
CA ASN A 3 25.43 -0.46 -24.19
C ASN A 3 25.15 -1.47 -23.06
N ARG A 4 23.89 -1.61 -22.64
CA ARG A 4 23.45 -2.73 -21.79
C ARG A 4 22.59 -3.69 -22.62
N PRO A 5 22.73 -5.02 -22.42
CA PRO A 5 22.08 -6.03 -23.24
C PRO A 5 20.55 -5.96 -23.13
N ARG A 6 19.88 -6.11 -24.29
CA ARG A 6 18.42 -6.19 -24.44
C ARG A 6 17.90 -7.42 -23.68
N GLN A 7 17.07 -7.18 -22.67
CA GLN A 7 16.26 -8.21 -22.02
C GLN A 7 14.86 -8.11 -22.62
N ASN A 8 14.46 -9.13 -23.37
CA ASN A 8 13.14 -9.22 -23.99
C ASN A 8 12.08 -9.46 -22.91
N GLY A 9 11.30 -8.42 -22.62
CA GLY A 9 10.15 -8.48 -21.74
C GLY A 9 9.61 -7.08 -21.55
N ALA A 10 8.46 -6.78 -22.18
CA ALA A 10 7.73 -5.54 -21.98
C ALA A 10 7.11 -5.51 -20.57
N ALA A 11 7.96 -5.39 -19.55
CA ALA A 11 7.56 -5.01 -18.21
C ALA A 11 7.71 -3.49 -18.11
N LEU A 12 6.67 -2.81 -17.61
CA LEU A 12 6.74 -1.41 -17.21
C LEU A 12 7.94 -1.23 -16.26
N ARG A 13 9.09 -0.78 -16.77
CA ARG A 13 10.20 -0.37 -15.92
C ARG A 13 9.82 0.95 -15.30
N ILE A 14 9.31 0.89 -14.07
CA ILE A 14 9.35 2.03 -13.17
C ILE A 14 10.84 2.27 -12.90
N THR A 15 11.47 3.08 -13.76
CA THR A 15 12.79 3.60 -13.47
C THR A 15 12.58 4.62 -12.37
N ALA A 16 12.64 4.15 -11.11
CA ALA A 16 12.65 5.04 -9.96
C ALA A 16 13.91 5.90 -10.08
N CYS A 17 13.72 7.15 -10.51
CA CYS A 17 14.70 8.19 -10.25
C CYS A 17 14.91 8.19 -8.74
N ARG A 18 16.15 7.93 -8.31
CA ARG A 18 16.54 7.75 -6.91
C ARG A 18 16.36 9.08 -6.16
N TYR A 19 15.16 9.35 -5.68
CA TYR A 19 14.88 10.38 -4.68
C TYR A 19 14.67 9.70 -3.32
N PRO A 20 15.17 10.28 -2.20
CA PRO A 20 15.23 9.59 -0.91
C PRO A 20 13.90 9.39 -0.18
N TYR A 21 12.73 9.67 -0.78
CA TYR A 21 11.46 9.65 -0.06
C TYR A 21 10.29 9.11 -0.90
N GLY A 22 9.79 7.93 -0.53
CA GLY A 22 8.39 7.52 -0.75
C GLY A 22 8.08 6.75 -2.04
N LEU A 23 7.19 5.76 -1.90
CA LEU A 23 6.57 4.97 -2.98
C LEU A 23 5.04 5.09 -2.86
N PHE A 24 4.32 5.31 -3.96
CA PHE A 24 2.88 5.66 -3.96
C PHE A 24 2.04 4.82 -4.96
N PHE A 25 0.76 4.60 -4.63
CA PHE A 25 -0.27 3.91 -5.41
C PHE A 25 -1.42 4.85 -5.82
N ILE A 26 -2.06 4.57 -6.96
CA ILE A 26 -3.09 5.39 -7.63
C ILE A 26 -4.50 5.14 -7.04
N TYR A 27 -5.28 6.20 -6.81
CA TYR A 27 -6.68 6.20 -6.36
C TYR A 27 -7.63 6.84 -7.41
N SER A 28 -8.90 6.42 -7.44
CA SER A 28 -9.99 6.99 -8.25
C SER A 28 -11.17 7.39 -7.37
N PRO A 29 -11.74 8.61 -7.48
CA PRO A 29 -12.75 9.11 -6.55
C PRO A 29 -14.19 8.86 -7.05
N ALA A 30 -14.97 8.03 -6.34
CA ALA A 30 -16.43 7.99 -6.50
C ALA A 30 -17.17 7.60 -5.20
N ARG A 31 -17.52 8.64 -4.41
CA ARG A 31 -18.71 8.88 -3.56
C ARG A 31 -19.42 7.69 -2.84
N LYS A 32 -19.64 7.83 -1.53
CA LYS A 32 -20.89 8.31 -0.85
C LYS A 32 -20.77 8.10 0.67
N TRP A 33 -21.11 9.13 1.44
CA TRP A 33 -21.07 9.12 2.91
C TRP A 33 -22.15 8.19 3.48
N ILE A 34 -21.72 7.16 4.22
CA ILE A 34 -22.60 6.35 5.08
C ILE A 34 -22.49 6.94 6.50
N ALA A 35 -23.64 7.10 7.17
CA ALA A 35 -23.72 7.73 8.50
C ALA A 35 -22.85 6.99 9.55
N PRO A 36 -22.26 7.71 10.53
CA PRO A 36 -21.41 7.09 11.53
C PRO A 36 -22.24 6.26 12.51
N PHE A 37 -21.77 5.05 12.79
CA PHE A 37 -22.18 4.23 13.92
C PHE A 37 -21.90 4.98 15.24
N ASP A 38 -22.92 5.13 16.08
CA ASP A 38 -22.89 5.92 17.31
C ASP A 38 -22.28 5.11 18.48
N TRP A 39 -21.06 5.48 18.85
CA TRP A 39 -20.30 4.86 19.95
C TRP A 39 -20.78 5.27 21.35
N SER A 40 -21.71 6.23 21.47
CA SER A 40 -22.13 6.79 22.76
C SER A 40 -22.89 5.80 23.68
N LYS A 41 -23.29 4.64 23.15
CA LYS A 41 -24.10 3.65 23.89
C LYS A 41 -23.30 2.57 24.64
N SER A 42 -21.97 2.58 24.57
CA SER A 42 -21.13 1.66 25.36
C SER A 42 -20.87 2.23 26.76
N SER A 43 -21.81 2.03 27.67
CA SER A 43 -21.64 2.35 29.09
C SER A 43 -20.73 1.33 29.78
N ASN A 44 -19.45 1.66 29.99
CA ASN A 44 -18.79 1.35 31.26
C ASN A 44 -17.43 2.05 31.46
N LYS A 45 -17.33 2.71 32.62
CA LYS A 45 -16.14 3.25 33.31
C LYS A 45 -15.30 4.33 32.61
N LYS A 46 -15.65 5.58 32.94
CA LYS A 46 -14.72 6.72 33.02
C LYS A 46 -13.55 6.37 33.97
N LYS A 47 -12.42 5.99 33.42
CA LYS A 47 -11.10 6.15 34.04
C LYS A 47 -10.28 6.99 33.09
N ASN A 48 -9.56 7.99 33.61
CA ASN A 48 -8.70 8.92 32.87
C ASN A 48 -7.96 8.24 31.70
N ILE A 49 -8.35 8.53 30.45
CA ILE A 49 -7.63 8.14 29.23
C ILE A 49 -6.98 9.40 28.66
N MET A 50 -6.00 9.94 29.38
CA MET A 50 -4.98 10.84 28.82
C MET A 50 -3.58 10.26 29.07
N GLU A 51 -3.48 8.94 29.08
CA GLU A 51 -2.23 8.22 29.25
C GLU A 51 -2.25 6.98 28.35
N THR A 52 -1.94 7.16 27.06
CA THR A 52 -1.38 6.11 26.16
C THR A 52 -1.21 6.65 24.73
N THR A 53 -0.29 7.60 24.53
CA THR A 53 0.30 7.81 23.17
C THR A 53 1.73 8.33 23.21
N ALA A 54 2.45 8.15 24.31
CA ALA A 54 3.91 8.14 24.24
C ALA A 54 4.32 6.70 23.94
N SER A 55 4.25 6.31 22.67
CA SER A 55 4.89 5.05 22.25
C SER A 55 6.36 5.14 22.68
N ARG A 56 6.82 4.16 23.48
CA ARG A 56 8.23 4.04 23.85
C ARG A 56 9.01 3.55 22.63
N ASN A 57 9.10 4.39 21.60
CA ASN A 57 9.74 4.07 20.32
C ASN A 57 11.16 3.56 20.53
N TYR A 58 11.89 4.10 21.51
CA TYR A 58 13.22 3.63 21.88
C TYR A 58 13.28 2.15 22.30
N ILE A 59 12.19 1.57 22.84
CA ILE A 59 12.11 0.14 23.16
C ILE A 59 11.84 -0.64 21.88
N ALA A 60 10.84 -0.23 21.09
CA ALA A 60 10.48 -0.90 19.84
C ALA A 60 11.65 -0.93 18.85
N GLU A 61 12.42 0.16 18.76
CA GLU A 61 13.61 0.25 17.93
C GLU A 61 14.67 -0.81 18.26
N LYS A 62 14.80 -1.22 19.53
CA LYS A 62 15.74 -2.29 19.90
C LYS A 62 15.38 -3.61 19.24
N TYR A 63 14.08 -3.91 19.12
CA TYR A 63 13.59 -5.14 18.51
C TYR A 63 13.63 -5.08 16.98
N VAL A 64 13.33 -3.92 16.39
CA VAL A 64 13.40 -3.75 14.93
C VAL A 64 14.83 -3.93 14.41
N LYS A 65 15.84 -3.52 15.19
CA LYS A 65 17.25 -3.60 14.80
C LYS A 65 17.90 -4.98 15.03
N LEU A 66 17.16 -5.96 15.54
CA LEU A 66 17.71 -7.30 15.75
C LEU A 66 18.08 -7.96 14.42
N ASP A 67 19.17 -8.72 14.44
CA ASP A 67 19.53 -9.56 13.31
C ASP A 67 18.40 -10.57 13.03
N GLN A 68 17.99 -10.64 11.76
CA GLN A 68 16.93 -11.53 11.30
C GLN A 68 17.46 -12.93 10.91
N GLY A 69 18.79 -13.13 10.92
CA GLY A 69 19.43 -14.44 10.75
C GLY A 69 19.21 -15.03 9.36
N GLY A 70 19.45 -14.24 8.31
CA GLY A 70 19.28 -14.65 6.90
C GLY A 70 17.82 -14.80 6.46
N ARG A 71 16.88 -14.28 7.26
CA ARG A 71 15.46 -14.17 6.93
C ARG A 71 15.08 -12.72 6.74
N MET A 72 13.98 -12.50 6.03
CA MET A 72 13.44 -11.18 5.74
C MET A 72 11.92 -11.19 5.83
N ILE A 73 11.34 -10.02 6.10
CA ILE A 73 9.89 -9.81 6.08
C ILE A 73 9.49 -9.29 4.69
N ALA A 74 8.55 -9.98 4.05
CA ALA A 74 7.93 -9.54 2.80
C ALA A 74 6.49 -9.08 3.09
N GLY A 75 6.26 -7.77 3.04
CA GLY A 75 4.95 -7.15 3.19
C GLY A 75 4.21 -7.11 1.86
N TYR A 76 3.25 -8.00 1.67
CA TYR A 76 2.39 -8.02 0.48
C TYR A 76 1.33 -6.92 0.64
N VAL A 77 1.21 -6.08 -0.37
CA VAL A 77 0.30 -4.94 -0.44
C VAL A 77 -0.58 -5.09 -1.68
N TRP A 78 -1.89 -4.91 -1.52
CA TRP A 78 -2.86 -4.95 -2.61
C TRP A 78 -3.99 -3.95 -2.35
N ILE A 79 -4.82 -3.73 -3.38
CA ILE A 79 -5.99 -2.85 -3.32
C ILE A 79 -7.25 -3.70 -3.16
N ASP A 80 -8.16 -3.31 -2.28
CA ASP A 80 -9.45 -4.00 -2.12
C ASP A 80 -10.53 -3.51 -3.10
N ALA A 81 -11.75 -4.05 -3.01
CA ALA A 81 -12.86 -3.66 -3.88
C ALA A 81 -13.32 -2.20 -3.73
N PHE A 82 -12.93 -1.52 -2.65
CA PHE A 82 -13.26 -0.12 -2.38
C PHE A 82 -12.16 0.85 -2.81
N GLY A 83 -11.03 0.32 -3.32
CA GLY A 83 -9.87 1.13 -3.63
C GLY A 83 -8.98 1.44 -2.42
N GLU A 84 -9.17 0.74 -1.29
CA GLU A 84 -8.32 0.90 -0.11
C GLU A 84 -7.13 -0.06 -0.13
N THR A 85 -6.02 0.38 0.46
CA THR A 85 -4.81 -0.44 0.60
C THR A 85 -4.96 -1.46 1.72
N ARG A 86 -4.67 -2.72 1.41
CA ARG A 86 -4.56 -3.83 2.37
C ARG A 86 -3.14 -4.35 2.38
N SER A 87 -2.72 -4.92 3.51
CA SER A 87 -1.41 -5.57 3.58
C SER A 87 -1.36 -6.71 4.58
N LYS A 88 -0.44 -7.65 4.34
CA LYS A 88 -0.03 -8.67 5.30
C LYS A 88 1.40 -9.12 5.02
N SER A 89 2.09 -9.58 6.05
CA SER A 89 3.51 -9.92 5.96
C SER A 89 3.77 -11.41 6.13
N ARG A 90 4.73 -11.94 5.36
CA ARG A 90 5.29 -13.29 5.55
C ARG A 90 6.80 -13.23 5.71
N THR A 91 7.34 -14.26 6.36
CA THR A 91 8.78 -14.47 6.43
C THR A 91 9.26 -15.22 5.20
N LEU A 92 10.36 -14.76 4.60
CA LEU A 92 11.06 -15.42 3.51
C LEU A 92 12.55 -15.56 3.86
N ARG A 93 13.27 -16.39 3.11
CA ARG A 93 14.73 -16.37 3.11
C ARG A 93 15.22 -15.18 2.30
N GLU A 94 16.35 -14.61 2.69
CA GLU A 94 17.02 -13.59 1.90
C GLU A 94 17.41 -14.10 0.51
N GLY A 95 17.62 -13.18 -0.44
CA GLY A 95 18.00 -13.49 -1.82
C GLY A 95 16.84 -13.61 -2.82
N VAL A 96 15.58 -13.55 -2.36
CA VAL A 96 14.39 -13.52 -3.21
C VAL A 96 13.89 -12.09 -3.34
N ASN A 97 14.12 -11.44 -4.49
CA ASN A 97 13.86 -10.01 -4.67
C ASN A 97 13.24 -9.62 -6.02
N THR A 98 12.84 -10.58 -6.84
CA THR A 98 12.11 -10.33 -8.09
C THR A 98 10.66 -10.78 -7.96
N PRO A 99 9.70 -10.13 -8.65
CA PRO A 99 8.31 -10.59 -8.64
C PRO A 99 8.15 -12.09 -8.97
N ASP A 100 8.89 -12.59 -9.96
CA ASP A 100 8.79 -13.98 -10.43
C ASP A 100 9.37 -15.00 -9.45
N SER A 101 10.32 -14.59 -8.60
CA SER A 101 10.92 -15.48 -7.59
C SER A 101 10.10 -15.54 -6.30
N LEU A 102 9.14 -14.62 -6.14
CA LEU A 102 8.30 -14.54 -4.94
C LEU A 102 7.10 -15.49 -5.01
N PRO A 103 6.74 -16.15 -3.89
CA PRO A 103 5.64 -17.10 -3.88
C PRO A 103 4.29 -16.39 -4.03
N ILE A 104 3.42 -16.96 -4.88
CA ILE A 104 1.99 -16.60 -4.89
C ILE A 104 1.43 -16.83 -3.48
N TRP A 105 0.60 -15.89 -3.04
CA TRP A 105 -0.11 -16.00 -1.78
C TRP A 105 -1.63 -15.92 -2.02
N ASN A 106 -2.41 -15.82 -0.96
CA ASN A 106 -3.87 -15.72 -1.00
C ASN A 106 -4.34 -14.82 0.14
N PHE A 107 -5.58 -14.36 0.12
CA PHE A 107 -6.24 -13.73 1.26
C PHE A 107 -7.73 -14.05 1.24
N ASP A 108 -8.42 -13.78 2.36
CA ASP A 108 -9.87 -13.87 2.44
C ASP A 108 -10.53 -12.67 1.73
N GLY A 109 -11.04 -12.94 0.53
CA GLY A 109 -11.75 -12.00 -0.32
C GLY A 109 -13.15 -11.62 0.18
N SER A 110 -13.74 -12.37 1.12
CA SER A 110 -15.07 -12.04 1.64
C SER A 110 -15.06 -10.76 2.48
N SER A 111 -14.00 -10.60 3.29
CA SER A 111 -13.74 -9.43 4.14
C SER A 111 -13.42 -8.14 3.35
N THR A 112 -13.19 -8.26 2.05
CA THR A 112 -12.76 -7.17 1.15
C THR A 112 -13.70 -6.99 -0.04
N LYS A 113 -14.83 -7.73 -0.09
CA LYS A 113 -15.80 -7.79 -1.22
C LYS A 113 -15.17 -8.18 -2.56
N GLN A 114 -14.12 -8.99 -2.53
CA GLN A 114 -13.41 -9.47 -3.72
C GLN A 114 -13.74 -10.92 -4.08
N ALA A 115 -14.43 -11.65 -3.18
CA ALA A 115 -14.86 -13.02 -3.41
C ALA A 115 -16.21 -13.32 -2.73
N PRO A 116 -17.01 -14.28 -3.26
CA PRO A 116 -18.23 -14.74 -2.62
C PRO A 116 -17.94 -15.57 -1.36
N ILE A 117 -18.91 -15.69 -0.47
CA ILE A 117 -18.76 -16.38 0.83
C ILE A 117 -18.42 -17.87 0.68
N ASN A 118 -18.88 -18.52 -0.40
CA ASN A 118 -18.68 -19.95 -0.62
C ASN A 118 -17.30 -20.31 -1.22
N ASN A 119 -16.55 -19.33 -1.72
CA ASN A 119 -15.18 -19.50 -2.20
C ASN A 119 -14.44 -18.18 -1.98
N THR A 120 -13.81 -18.06 -0.82
CA THR A 120 -13.27 -16.78 -0.35
C THR A 120 -11.79 -16.58 -0.68
N ASP A 121 -11.07 -17.61 -1.08
CA ASP A 121 -9.64 -17.52 -1.35
C ASP A 121 -9.36 -16.75 -2.64
N VAL A 122 -8.65 -15.63 -2.49
CA VAL A 122 -8.23 -14.78 -3.61
C VAL A 122 -6.71 -14.84 -3.77
N PRO A 123 -6.17 -15.45 -4.84
CA PRO A 123 -4.75 -15.47 -5.12
C PRO A 123 -4.13 -14.07 -5.28
N LEU A 124 -2.96 -13.86 -4.67
CA LEU A 124 -2.10 -12.68 -4.79
C LEU A 124 -0.84 -13.03 -5.59
N ARG A 125 -0.69 -12.40 -6.75
CA ARG A 125 0.48 -12.55 -7.62
C ARG A 125 1.40 -11.33 -7.48
N PRO A 126 2.66 -11.50 -7.06
CA PRO A 126 3.63 -10.42 -7.02
C PRO A 126 3.78 -9.73 -8.38
N CYS A 127 3.88 -8.41 -8.39
CA CYS A 127 4.04 -7.65 -9.62
C CYS A 127 5.08 -6.53 -9.55
N ALA A 128 5.42 -6.04 -8.36
CA ALA A 128 6.59 -5.18 -8.16
C ALA A 128 7.15 -5.36 -6.74
N VAL A 129 8.46 -5.11 -6.58
CA VAL A 129 9.18 -5.28 -5.33
C VAL A 129 9.96 -4.01 -5.00
N PHE A 130 9.89 -3.59 -3.76
CA PHE A 130 10.53 -2.38 -3.25
C PHE A 130 11.19 -2.65 -1.89
N PRO A 131 12.28 -1.95 -1.55
CA PRO A 131 12.85 -2.05 -0.20
C PRO A 131 11.88 -1.50 0.85
N ASP A 132 11.73 -2.22 1.97
CA ASP A 132 10.94 -1.76 3.12
C ASP A 132 11.82 -0.90 4.04
N THR A 133 11.63 0.41 3.98
CA THR A 133 12.39 1.37 4.79
C THR A 133 11.90 1.47 6.24
N ILE A 134 10.78 0.82 6.58
CA ILE A 134 10.16 0.86 7.90
C ILE A 134 10.60 -0.35 8.74
N ARG A 135 10.64 -1.56 8.14
CA ARG A 135 10.86 -2.84 8.83
C ARG A 135 12.29 -3.37 8.84
N LEU A 136 13.27 -2.56 8.44
CA LEU A 136 14.73 -2.82 8.38
C LEU A 136 15.25 -3.93 9.35
N PRO A 137 16.32 -4.68 9.02
CA PRO A 137 17.04 -4.74 7.74
C PRO A 137 16.45 -5.78 6.76
N SER A 138 16.89 -5.73 5.49
CA SER A 138 16.59 -6.69 4.40
C SER A 138 15.11 -6.92 4.00
N SER A 139 14.16 -6.27 4.67
CA SER A 139 12.73 -6.44 4.40
C SER A 139 12.29 -5.77 3.09
N ILE A 140 11.22 -6.30 2.48
CA ILE A 140 10.66 -5.80 1.21
C ILE A 140 9.17 -5.53 1.31
N ILE A 141 8.71 -4.61 0.48
CA ILE A 141 7.31 -4.40 0.14
C ILE A 141 7.07 -5.03 -1.23
N VAL A 142 6.06 -5.89 -1.31
CA VAL A 142 5.64 -6.58 -2.51
C VAL A 142 4.28 -6.02 -2.92
N LEU A 143 4.24 -5.28 -4.03
CA LEU A 143 2.97 -5.00 -4.67
C LEU A 143 2.48 -6.29 -5.32
N ALA A 144 1.24 -6.65 -5.04
CA ALA A 144 0.59 -7.81 -5.63
C ALA A 144 -0.71 -7.41 -6.32
N GLU A 145 -0.97 -8.06 -7.45
CA GLU A 145 -2.28 -8.08 -8.08
C GLU A 145 -3.07 -9.30 -7.60
N TYR A 146 -4.38 -9.26 -7.77
CA TYR A 146 -5.28 -10.29 -7.27
C TYR A 146 -6.15 -10.85 -8.39
N TRP A 147 -6.43 -12.14 -8.28
CA TRP A 147 -7.05 -12.94 -9.33
C TRP A 147 -8.21 -13.75 -8.76
N ASN A 148 -9.14 -14.16 -9.60
CA ASN A 148 -10.15 -15.13 -9.20
C ASN A 148 -9.53 -16.53 -9.10
N ALA A 149 -10.20 -17.44 -8.38
CA ALA A 149 -9.75 -18.82 -8.20
C ALA A 149 -9.65 -19.59 -9.53
N ASP A 150 -10.46 -19.23 -10.54
CA ASP A 150 -10.44 -19.79 -11.89
C ASP A 150 -9.29 -19.24 -12.77
N GLY A 151 -8.46 -18.34 -12.23
CA GLY A 151 -7.36 -17.72 -12.95
C GLY A 151 -7.76 -16.55 -13.86
N THR A 152 -9.03 -16.13 -13.85
CA THR A 152 -9.49 -14.91 -14.51
C THR A 152 -9.12 -13.66 -13.69
N PRO A 153 -8.90 -12.49 -14.32
CA PRO A 153 -8.63 -11.27 -13.58
C PRO A 153 -9.84 -10.90 -12.73
N ASN A 154 -9.61 -10.58 -11.46
CA ASN A 154 -10.67 -10.12 -10.59
C ASN A 154 -11.27 -8.80 -11.12
N LYS A 155 -12.57 -8.59 -10.93
CA LYS A 155 -13.29 -7.40 -11.43
C LYS A 155 -12.65 -6.06 -11.03
N PHE A 156 -12.01 -6.00 -9.86
CA PHE A 156 -11.39 -4.78 -9.35
C PHE A 156 -9.90 -4.65 -9.71
N ASN A 157 -9.32 -5.65 -10.38
CA ASN A 157 -7.91 -5.63 -10.81
C ASN A 157 -7.73 -4.80 -12.09
N PHE A 158 -7.69 -3.47 -11.92
CA PHE A 158 -7.46 -2.53 -13.02
C PHE A 158 -6.04 -2.56 -13.57
N ARG A 159 -5.07 -3.07 -12.79
CA ARG A 159 -3.68 -3.23 -13.23
C ARG A 159 -3.61 -4.17 -14.45
N HIS A 160 -4.36 -5.27 -14.46
CA HIS A 160 -4.34 -6.23 -15.56
C HIS A 160 -4.70 -5.60 -16.91
N GLY A 161 -5.76 -4.78 -16.94
CA GLY A 161 -6.15 -4.03 -18.14
C GLY A 161 -5.08 -3.02 -18.56
N CYS A 162 -4.56 -2.24 -17.60
CA CYS A 162 -3.49 -1.28 -17.83
C CYS A 162 -2.23 -1.95 -18.41
N ALA A 163 -1.80 -3.08 -17.84
CA ALA A 163 -0.62 -3.81 -18.29
C ALA A 163 -0.73 -4.26 -19.77
N LYS A 164 -1.92 -4.66 -20.22
CA LYS A 164 -2.16 -5.01 -21.63
C LYS A 164 -2.00 -3.80 -22.56
N VAL A 165 -2.59 -2.66 -22.21
CA VAL A 165 -2.49 -1.42 -23.00
C VAL A 165 -1.04 -0.95 -23.06
N MET A 166 -0.36 -0.92 -21.92
CA MET A 166 1.05 -0.52 -21.83
C MET A 166 1.99 -1.46 -22.59
N GLY A 167 1.66 -2.76 -22.65
CA GLY A 167 2.39 -3.72 -23.48
C GLY A 167 2.12 -3.58 -24.98
N THR A 168 0.90 -3.17 -25.36
CA THR A 168 0.50 -2.99 -26.77
C THR A 168 1.21 -1.80 -27.41
N TYR A 169 1.46 -0.74 -26.64
CA TYR A 169 2.08 0.52 -27.11
C TYR A 169 3.46 0.74 -26.48
N ALA A 170 4.19 -0.34 -26.21
CA ALA A 170 5.48 -0.28 -25.52
C ALA A 170 6.55 0.51 -26.29
N GLU A 171 6.45 0.55 -27.62
CA GLU A 171 7.32 1.28 -28.54
C GLU A 171 7.27 2.81 -28.37
N HIS A 172 6.18 3.34 -27.81
CA HIS A 172 6.01 4.77 -27.60
C HIS A 172 6.68 5.29 -26.33
N GLU A 173 7.18 4.40 -25.46
CA GLU A 173 7.80 4.72 -24.17
C GLU A 173 7.04 5.83 -23.37
N PRO A 174 5.72 5.69 -23.15
CA PRO A 174 4.92 6.74 -22.52
C PRO A 174 5.36 7.03 -21.08
N TRP A 175 5.50 8.32 -20.73
CA TRP A 175 5.89 8.79 -19.40
C TRP A 175 4.72 9.46 -18.69
N PHE A 176 4.62 9.24 -17.37
CA PHE A 176 3.58 9.79 -16.53
C PHE A 176 4.19 10.46 -15.29
N GLY A 177 3.71 11.65 -14.96
CA GLY A 177 3.92 12.30 -13.67
C GLY A 177 2.58 12.44 -12.95
N LEU A 178 2.55 12.13 -11.66
CA LEU A 178 1.34 12.23 -10.82
C LEU A 178 1.64 13.10 -9.61
N GLU A 179 0.74 14.05 -9.33
CA GLU A 179 0.82 14.93 -8.16
C GLU A 179 -0.21 14.48 -7.12
N GLN A 180 0.26 13.81 -6.06
CA GLN A 180 -0.61 13.33 -4.99
C GLN A 180 -0.73 14.38 -3.89
N GLU A 181 -1.88 15.05 -3.81
CA GLU A 181 -2.21 15.92 -2.68
C GLU A 181 -2.64 15.09 -1.46
N ILE A 182 -2.18 15.49 -0.27
CA ILE A 182 -2.51 14.81 1.00
C ILE A 182 -2.81 15.86 2.07
N THR A 183 -3.90 15.69 2.80
CA THR A 183 -4.19 16.46 4.02
C THR A 183 -4.06 15.56 5.23
N LEU A 184 -3.20 15.94 6.18
CA LEU A 184 -3.07 15.21 7.45
C LEU A 184 -4.25 15.56 8.36
N ILE A 185 -4.97 14.54 8.82
CA ILE A 185 -6.14 14.67 9.73
C ILE A 185 -5.76 14.09 11.09
N GLY A 186 -5.99 14.86 12.16
CA GLY A 186 -5.78 14.41 13.54
C GLY A 186 -6.91 13.49 14.03
N ASN A 187 -6.71 12.88 15.20
CA ASN A 187 -7.70 11.99 15.82
C ASN A 187 -9.05 12.67 16.10
N ASN A 188 -9.06 14.00 16.20
CA ASN A 188 -10.27 14.82 16.32
C ASN A 188 -11.04 15.02 14.99
N ARG A 189 -10.64 14.33 13.91
CA ARG A 189 -11.18 14.45 12.55
C ARG A 189 -11.07 15.85 11.96
N ARG A 190 -10.10 16.64 12.41
CA ARG A 190 -9.80 17.97 11.88
C ARG A 190 -8.40 17.98 11.27
N PRO A 191 -8.10 18.89 10.33
CA PRO A 191 -6.75 19.00 9.80
C PRO A 191 -5.75 19.20 10.95
N PHE A 192 -4.64 18.47 10.86
CA PHE A 192 -3.61 18.48 11.88
C PHE A 192 -3.09 19.91 12.08
N TRP A 193 -2.84 20.32 13.33
CA TRP A 193 -2.47 21.68 13.74
C TRP A 193 -3.51 22.79 13.57
N TRP A 194 -4.73 22.53 13.12
CA TRP A 194 -5.76 23.57 13.12
C TRP A 194 -6.16 23.98 14.54
N PRO A 195 -6.38 25.29 14.80
CA PRO A 195 -6.89 25.77 16.09
C PRO A 195 -8.17 25.04 16.47
N VAL A 196 -8.28 24.58 17.72
CA VAL A 196 -9.50 23.89 18.20
C VAL A 196 -10.71 24.81 18.02
N GLY A 197 -11.74 24.34 17.33
CA GLY A 197 -12.95 25.11 17.04
C GLY A 197 -12.82 26.23 15.99
N GLY A 198 -11.63 26.44 15.40
CA GLY A 198 -11.39 27.53 14.45
C GLY A 198 -10.65 27.12 13.18
N PHE A 199 -10.35 28.11 12.33
CA PHE A 199 -9.60 27.96 11.09
C PHE A 199 -8.21 28.58 11.24
N PRO A 200 -7.19 28.13 10.49
CA PRO A 200 -5.94 28.88 10.37
C PRO A 200 -6.18 30.22 9.67
N ALA A 201 -5.17 31.09 9.66
CA ALA A 201 -5.20 32.31 8.86
C ALA A 201 -5.48 31.99 7.37
N PRO A 202 -6.11 32.91 6.62
CA PRO A 202 -6.36 32.72 5.19
C PRO A 202 -5.08 32.36 4.43
N GLN A 203 -5.21 31.46 3.46
CA GLN A 203 -4.10 31.14 2.57
C GLN A 203 -3.73 32.39 1.76
N ILE A 204 -2.44 32.76 1.77
CA ILE A 204 -1.95 33.87 0.95
C ILE A 204 -2.09 33.46 -0.53
N ARG A 205 -2.79 34.29 -1.31
CA ARG A 205 -2.65 34.28 -2.77
C ARG A 205 -1.38 35.04 -3.11
N ILE A 206 -0.39 34.34 -3.66
CA ILE A 206 0.66 34.99 -4.43
C ILE A 206 -0.01 35.36 -5.76
N ALA A 207 -0.18 36.67 -5.99
CA ALA A 207 -0.67 37.22 -7.25
C ALA A 207 0.44 37.21 -8.31
#